data_AF-A0A4S2RQS3-F1
#
_entry.id   AF-A0A4S2RQS3-F1
#
_cell.length_a   1.000
_cell.length_b   1.000
_cell.length_c   1.000
_cell.angle_alpha   90.00
_cell.angle_beta   90.00
_cell.angle_gamma   90.00
#
_symmetry.space_group_name_H-M   'P 1'
#
loop_
_entity.id
_entity.type
_entity.pdbx_description
1 polymer ?
#
loop_
_entity_poly.entity_id
_entity_poly.type
_entity_poly.pdbx_seq_one_letter_code
_entity_poly.pdbx_strand_id
1 'polypeptide(L)' 'MAGEGGGLEACTPEPGSFAVDVRDGRVGRVMGRVGPYVQLRPPGGGPEWDCPPDSVRPAPPGVVLRARVTELNREGKLPR' A
#
# COMPACT_ATOMS: atom_id res chain seq x y z
N MET A 1 19.53 6.95 28.19
CA MET A 1 18.08 6.72 28.36
C MET A 1 17.69 5.60 27.42
N ALA A 2 17.69 4.37 27.93
CA ALA A 2 17.07 3.26 27.24
C ALA A 2 15.56 3.41 27.42
N GLY A 3 14.86 3.59 26.30
CA GLY A 3 13.41 3.58 26.22
C GLY A 3 13.05 2.63 25.09
N GLU A 4 13.01 1.35 25.42
CA GLU A 4 12.47 0.30 24.57
C GLU A 4 11.03 0.65 24.19
N GLY A 5 10.79 0.72 22.89
CA GLY A 5 9.46 0.86 22.29
C GLY A 5 9.26 -0.18 21.18
N GLY A 6 9.85 -1.37 21.32
CA GLY A 6 9.56 -2.52 20.48
C GLY A 6 8.20 -3.10 20.84
N GLY A 7 7.13 -2.39 20.49
CA GLY A 7 5.76 -2.81 20.72
C GLY A 7 5.06 -3.17 19.41
N LEU A 8 5.04 -4.45 19.07
CA LEU A 8 4.05 -5.09 18.17
C LEU A 8 4.19 -4.79 16.65
N GLU A 9 5.40 -4.85 16.11
CA GLU A 9 5.71 -4.72 14.65
C GLU A 9 5.33 -5.97 13.81
N ALA A 10 4.31 -6.75 14.21
CA ALA A 10 4.04 -8.09 13.63
C ALA A 10 2.78 -8.18 12.76
N CYS A 11 2.09 -7.07 12.47
CA CYS A 11 0.95 -7.06 11.55
C CYS A 11 0.98 -5.84 10.62
N THR A 12 2.18 -5.49 10.17
CA THR A 12 2.36 -4.48 9.13
C THR A 12 2.51 -5.21 7.80
N PRO A 13 1.57 -5.05 6.84
CA PRO A 13 1.77 -5.61 5.51
C PRO A 13 3.08 -5.06 4.94
N GLU A 14 3.83 -5.91 4.24
CA GLU A 14 5.17 -5.58 3.79
C GLU A 14 5.18 -4.27 2.96
N PRO A 15 5.92 -3.23 3.39
CA PRO A 15 6.03 -2.01 2.62
C PRO A 15 6.54 -2.30 1.21
N GLY A 16 5.92 -1.69 0.21
CA GLY A 16 6.20 -1.90 -1.20
C GLY A 16 5.38 -3.01 -1.86
N SER A 17 4.71 -3.88 -1.10
CA SER A 17 3.74 -4.85 -1.62
C SER A 17 2.42 -4.18 -2.02
N PHE A 18 1.62 -4.86 -2.84
CA PHE A 18 0.29 -4.39 -3.21
C PHE A 18 -0.79 -5.07 -2.38
N ALA A 19 -1.76 -4.28 -1.96
CA ALA A 19 -2.91 -4.72 -1.21
C ALA A 19 -4.21 -4.17 -1.80
N VAL A 20 -5.30 -4.85 -1.46
CA VAL A 20 -6.68 -4.45 -1.76
C VAL A 20 -7.30 -3.94 -0.46
N ASP A 21 -7.86 -2.74 -0.52
CA ASP A 21 -8.81 -2.26 0.47
C ASP A 21 -10.17 -2.88 0.20
N VAL A 22 -10.58 -3.85 1.01
CA VAL A 22 -11.86 -4.58 0.79
C VAL A 22 -13.10 -3.73 1.08
N ARG A 23 -12.96 -2.51 1.64
CA ARG A 23 -14.07 -1.60 1.89
C ARG A 23 -14.67 -1.06 0.58
N ASP A 24 -13.81 -0.81 -0.40
CA ASP A 24 -14.18 -0.18 -1.69
C ASP A 24 -13.60 -0.93 -2.91
N GLY A 25 -12.80 -1.99 -2.68
CA GLY A 25 -12.14 -2.76 -3.73
C GLY A 25 -10.94 -2.06 -4.36
N ARG A 26 -10.46 -0.96 -3.78
CA ARG A 26 -9.31 -0.20 -4.31
C ARG A 26 -8.01 -0.93 -4.10
N VAL A 27 -7.13 -0.86 -5.09
CA VAL A 27 -5.79 -1.46 -5.05
C VAL A 27 -4.76 -0.37 -4.80
N GLY A 28 -3.88 -0.59 -3.83
CA GLY A 28 -2.80 0.35 -3.52
C GLY A 28 -1.50 -0.36 -3.16
N ARG A 29 -0.40 0.35 -3.35
CA ARG A 29 0.91 -0.01 -2.83
C ARG A 29 0.98 0.36 -1.36
N VAL A 30 1.44 -0.56 -0.53
CA VAL A 30 1.64 -0.34 0.90
C VAL A 30 2.84 0.58 1.07
N MET A 31 2.60 1.77 1.63
CA MET A 31 3.65 2.74 1.95
C MET A 31 4.20 2.51 3.36
N GLY A 32 3.38 1.94 4.25
CA GLY A 32 3.73 1.65 5.63
C GLY A 32 2.49 1.73 6.52
N ARG A 33 2.69 1.92 7.82
CA ARG A 33 1.62 2.22 8.78
C ARG A 33 1.83 3.57 9.41
N VAL A 34 0.72 4.28 9.61
CA VAL A 34 0.66 5.57 10.29
C VAL A 34 -0.40 5.47 11.38
N GLY A 35 0.03 5.43 12.63
CA GLY A 35 -0.85 5.16 13.77
C GLY A 35 -1.58 3.82 13.60
N PRO A 36 -2.92 3.77 13.73
CA PRO A 36 -3.68 2.52 13.61
C PRO A 36 -3.96 2.10 12.16
N TYR A 37 -3.55 2.88 11.16
CA TYR A 37 -3.89 2.66 9.75
C TYR A 37 -2.70 2.23 8.91
N VAL A 38 -2.98 1.46 7.86
CA VAL A 38 -2.05 1.17 6.76
C VAL A 38 -2.22 2.25 5.71
N GLN A 39 -1.12 2.88 5.32
CA GLN A 39 -1.14 3.89 4.27
C GLN A 39 -0.96 3.21 2.91
N LEU A 40 -1.94 3.42 2.02
CA LEU A 40 -1.93 2.88 0.67
C LEU A 40 -1.84 4.01 -0.36
N ARG A 41 -1.10 3.76 -1.45
CA ARG A 41 -0.96 4.68 -2.57
C ARG A 41 -1.49 4.07 -3.87
N PRO A 42 -2.19 4.82 -4.73
CA PRO A 42 -2.72 4.24 -5.96
C PRO A 42 -1.56 3.93 -6.93
N PRO A 43 -1.59 2.80 -7.67
CA PRO A 43 -0.54 2.49 -8.65
C PRO A 43 -0.49 3.50 -9.81
N GLY A 44 -1.63 4.08 -10.18
CA GLY A 44 -1.72 5.18 -11.14
C GLY A 44 -1.30 6.53 -10.56
N GLY A 45 -0.84 6.55 -9.30
CA GLY A 45 -0.63 7.69 -8.42
C GLY A 45 -1.87 8.53 -8.16
N GLY A 46 -1.71 9.56 -7.33
CA GLY A 46 -2.81 10.25 -6.66
C GLY A 46 -2.58 10.29 -5.15
N PRO A 47 -3.54 10.82 -4.36
CA PRO A 47 -3.39 10.93 -2.92
C PRO A 47 -3.31 9.55 -2.26
N GLU A 48 -2.44 9.45 -1.26
CA GLU A 48 -2.41 8.32 -0.34
C GLU A 48 -3.70 8.31 0.49
N TRP A 49 -4.12 7.12 0.92
CA TRP A 49 -5.29 6.97 1.77
C TRP A 49 -5.01 6.01 2.93
N ASP A 50 -5.75 6.25 4.02
CA ASP A 50 -5.69 5.44 5.23
C ASP A 50 -6.64 4.24 5.11
N CYS A 51 -6.08 3.04 5.22
CA CYS A 51 -6.82 1.79 5.22
C CYS A 51 -6.72 1.10 6.59
N PRO A 52 -7.86 0.71 7.21
CA PRO A 52 -7.85 -0.09 8.42
C PRO A 52 -7.12 -1.42 8.17
N PRO A 53 -6.20 -1.86 9.03
CA PRO A 53 -5.43 -3.09 8.83
C PRO A 53 -6.33 -4.33 8.68
N ASP A 54 -7.50 -4.33 9.31
CA ASP A 54 -8.48 -5.41 9.20
C ASP A 54 -9.09 -5.52 7.80
N SER A 55 -9.18 -4.40 7.09
CA SER A 55 -9.70 -4.28 5.72
C SER A 55 -8.61 -4.41 4.65
N VAL A 56 -7.33 -4.49 5.03
CA VAL A 56 -6.24 -4.71 4.09
C VAL A 56 -6.11 -6.20 3.80
N ARG A 57 -6.12 -6.56 2.52
CA ARG A 57 -5.84 -7.92 2.06
C ARG A 57 -4.74 -7.92 0.99
N PRO A 58 -3.87 -8.94 0.94
CA PRO A 58 -2.89 -9.07 -0.14
C PRO A 58 -3.56 -9.04 -1.50
N ALA A 59 -3.02 -8.26 -2.45
CA ALA A 59 -3.54 -8.25 -3.79
C ALA A 59 -3.23 -9.57 -4.51
N PRO A 60 -4.19 -10.16 -5.25
CA PRO A 60 -3.93 -11.37 -6.01
C PRO A 60 -2.91 -11.09 -7.14
N PRO A 61 -2.13 -12.10 -7.59
CA PRO A 61 -1.00 -11.90 -8.50
C PRO A 61 -1.36 -11.14 -9.79
N GLY A 62 -2.52 -11.42 -10.40
CA GLY A 62 -2.98 -10.72 -11.60
C GLY A 62 -3.25 -9.22 -11.38
N VAL A 63 -3.68 -8.84 -10.17
CA VAL A 63 -3.88 -7.45 -9.78
C VAL A 63 -2.54 -6.77 -9.51
N VAL A 64 -1.62 -7.45 -8.83
CA VAL A 64 -0.25 -6.96 -8.59
C VAL A 64 0.43 -6.63 -9.92
N LEU A 65 0.35 -7.52 -10.91
CA LEU A 65 0.93 -7.30 -12.23
C LEU A 65 0.35 -6.07 -12.92
N ARG A 66 -0.98 -5.91 -12.92
CA ARG A 66 -1.65 -4.72 -13.49
C ARG A 66 -1.24 -3.45 -12.76
N ALA A 67 -1.13 -3.49 -11.44
CA ALA A 67 -0.72 -2.37 -10.62
C ALA A 67 0.72 -1.94 -10.94
N ARG A 68 1.66 -2.88 -11.04
CA ARG A 68 3.05 -2.61 -11.46
C ARG A 68 3.14 -2.03 -12.87
N VAL A 69 2.39 -2.59 -13.82
CA VAL A 69 2.33 -2.04 -15.20
C VAL A 69 1.78 -0.61 -15.19
N THR A 70 0.82 -0.32 -14.32
CA THR A 70 0.26 1.04 -14.19
C THR A 70 1.29 2.01 -13.61
N GLU A 71 2.05 1.61 -12.58
CA GLU A 71 3.17 2.41 -12.07
C GLU A 71 4.20 2.68 -13.18
N LEU A 72 4.64 1.64 -13.89
CA LEU A 72 5.61 1.75 -14.98
C LEU A 72 5.11 2.61 -16.14
N ASN A 73 3.83 2.49 -16.51
CA ASN A 73 3.23 3.31 -17.56
C ASN A 73 3.14 4.78 -17.15
N ARG A 74 3.01 5.07 -15.85
CA ARG A 74 3.07 6.44 -15.33
C ARG A 74 4.50 6.98 -15.35
N GLU A 75 5.46 6.18 -14.92
CA GLU A 75 6.87 6.57 -14.84
C GLU A 75 7.51 6.73 -16.23
N GLY A 76 7.12 5.86 -17.17
CA GLY A 76 7.52 5.91 -18.58
C GLY A 76 6.74 6.93 -19.42
N LYS A 77 5.67 7.56 -18.88
CA LYS A 77 5.10 8.77 -19.48
C LYS A 77 6.06 9.94 -19.21
N LEU A 78 7.08 10.02 -20.07
CA LEU A 78 7.92 11.19 -20.25
C LEU A 78 7.04 12.45 -20.41
N PRO A 79 7.46 13.60 -19.87
CA PRO A 79 6.76 14.86 -20.10
C PRO A 79 6.67 15.13 -21.61
N ARG A 80 5.48 15.54 -22.07
CA ARG A 80 5.30 16.12 -23.40
C ARG A 80 5.95 17.49 -23.48
#